data_AF-A0A2V7WRM5-F1
#
_entry.id   AF-A0A2V7WRM5-F1
#
_cell.length_a   1.000
_cell.length_b   1.000
_cell.length_c   1.000
_cell.angle_alpha   90.00
_cell.angle_beta   90.00
_cell.angle_gamma   90.00
#
_symmetry.space_group_name_H-M   'P 1'
#
loop_
_entity.id
_entity.type
_entity.pdbx_description
1 polymer ?
#
loop_
_entity_poly.entity_id
_entity_poly.type
_entity_poly.pdbx_seq_one_letter_code
_entity_poly.pdbx_strand_id
1 'polypeptide(L)'
;MVTCIALALRRTRWSETAFRASRWTYAIVFPLSLLYFPLKAGGVRPVECEWTFSAALAVYSLLNIQHTAGFAIFFMLSVAQLPKVKHAIAWSFLACFVMGFLVEIAEGATGIHHCRMRDLIPDMAGACVGAITVLIVRRLAALRTRAGNEA
;
A
#
# COMPACT_ATOMS: atom_id res chain seq x y z
N MET A 1 -5.98 -2.58 12.06
CA MET A 1 -6.40 -3.98 12.36
C MET A 1 -5.35 -5.01 11.98
N VAL A 2 -4.88 -5.05 10.72
CA VAL A 2 -3.95 -6.11 10.25
C VAL A 2 -2.64 -6.18 11.03
N THR A 3 -2.04 -5.04 11.39
CA THR A 3 -0.80 -5.00 12.17
C THR A 3 -0.99 -5.47 13.62
N CYS A 4 -2.15 -5.20 14.22
CA CYS A 4 -2.52 -5.69 15.55
C CYS A 4 -2.82 -7.19 15.53
N ILE A 5 -3.47 -7.69 14.47
CA ILE A 5 -3.70 -9.12 14.24
C ILE A 5 -2.37 -9.85 14.00
N ALA A 6 -1.45 -9.28 13.23
CA ALA A 6 -0.12 -9.82 13.00
C ALA A 6 0.74 -9.87 14.28
N LEU A 7 0.61 -8.87 15.16
CA LEU A 7 1.25 -8.86 16.49
C LEU A 7 0.60 -9.85 17.46
N ALA A 8 -0.73 -10.01 17.42
CA ALA A 8 -1.46 -10.98 18.24
C ALA A 8 -1.20 -12.43 17.81
N LEU A 9 -1.11 -12.68 16.50
CA LEU A 9 -0.81 -14.01 15.94
C LEU A 9 0.64 -14.44 16.16
N ARG A 10 1.56 -13.50 16.44
CA ARG A 10 2.98 -13.74 16.73
C ARG A 10 3.22 -14.66 17.95
N ARG A 11 2.19 -14.92 18.76
CA ARG A 11 2.22 -15.85 19.92
C ARG A 11 1.79 -17.29 19.61
N THR A 12 1.45 -17.61 18.36
CA THR A 12 1.01 -18.96 17.98
C THR A 12 2.13 -19.75 17.29
N ARG A 13 2.13 -21.08 17.49
CA ARG A 13 3.08 -22.03 16.86
C ARG A 13 3.08 -22.00 15.32
N TRP A 14 2.06 -21.36 14.73
CA TRP A 14 1.85 -21.25 13.29
C TRP A 14 2.19 -19.87 12.73
N SER A 15 2.67 -18.95 13.57
CA SER A 15 2.92 -17.56 13.18
C SER A 15 3.89 -17.46 12.00
N GLU A 16 5.00 -18.20 12.01
CA GLU A 16 5.98 -18.19 10.92
C GLU A 16 5.40 -18.70 9.59
N THR A 17 4.65 -19.81 9.62
CA THR A 17 3.99 -20.36 8.44
C THR A 17 2.93 -19.42 7.90
N ALA A 18 2.13 -18.80 8.79
CA ALA A 18 1.12 -17.81 8.42
C ALA A 18 1.76 -16.54 7.82
N PHE A 19 2.89 -16.07 8.36
CA PHE A 19 3.65 -14.96 7.78
C PHE A 19 4.24 -15.34 6.42
N ARG A 20 4.76 -16.55 6.26
CA ARG A 20 5.34 -17.01 5.00
C ARG A 20 4.26 -17.15 3.91
N ALA A 21 3.11 -17.70 4.25
CA ALA A 21 1.94 -17.75 3.36
C ALA A 21 1.47 -16.34 3.00
N SER A 22 1.36 -15.43 3.98
CA SER A 22 1.00 -14.03 3.75
C SER A 22 1.97 -13.30 2.81
N ARG A 23 3.28 -13.58 2.89
CA ARG A 23 4.28 -13.05 1.95
C ARG A 23 4.03 -13.51 0.53
N TRP A 24 3.78 -14.81 0.35
CA TRP A 24 3.46 -15.35 -0.97
C TRP A 24 2.16 -14.76 -1.51
N THR A 25 1.11 -14.67 -0.69
CA THR A 25 -0.13 -14.00 -1.08
C THR A 25 0.12 -12.55 -1.47
N TYR A 26 0.89 -11.79 -0.69
CA TYR A 26 1.25 -10.41 -1.03
C TYR A 26 2.03 -10.34 -2.37
N ALA A 27 3.06 -11.17 -2.53
CA ALA A 27 3.91 -11.17 -3.73
C ALA A 27 3.17 -11.65 -5.00
N ILE A 28 2.10 -12.42 -4.86
CA ILE A 28 1.32 -12.97 -5.97
C ILE A 28 0.11 -12.08 -6.28
N VAL A 29 -0.71 -11.78 -5.27
CA VAL A 29 -1.99 -11.08 -5.45
C VAL A 29 -1.82 -9.66 -5.93
N PHE A 30 -0.80 -8.92 -5.46
CA PHE A 30 -0.61 -7.54 -5.90
C PHE A 30 -0.22 -7.44 -7.38
N PRO A 31 0.77 -8.20 -7.90
CA PRO A 31 1.01 -8.25 -9.34
C PRO A 31 -0.19 -8.79 -10.13
N LEU A 32 -0.85 -9.84 -9.64
CA LEU A 32 -2.04 -10.39 -10.30
C LEU A 32 -3.22 -9.42 -10.35
N SER A 33 -3.35 -8.53 -9.37
CA SER A 33 -4.41 -7.51 -9.40
C SER A 33 -4.27 -6.55 -10.58
N LEU A 34 -3.07 -6.38 -11.16
CA LEU A 34 -2.90 -5.60 -12.39
C LEU A 34 -3.50 -6.30 -13.62
N LEU A 35 -3.68 -7.63 -13.58
CA LEU A 35 -4.35 -8.37 -14.64
C LEU A 35 -5.87 -8.18 -14.63
N TYR A 36 -6.44 -7.67 -13.54
CA TYR A 36 -7.86 -7.32 -13.48
C TYR A 36 -8.24 -6.32 -14.58
N PHE A 37 -7.39 -5.32 -14.84
CA PHE A 37 -7.64 -4.27 -15.82
C PHE A 37 -7.77 -4.83 -17.26
N PRO A 38 -6.78 -5.55 -17.83
CA PRO A 38 -6.90 -6.08 -19.19
C PRO A 38 -8.00 -7.13 -19.31
N LEU A 39 -8.23 -7.94 -18.27
CA LEU A 39 -9.33 -8.91 -18.24
C LEU A 39 -10.71 -8.22 -18.30
N LYS A 40 -10.86 -7.08 -17.61
CA LYS A 40 -12.11 -6.33 -17.60
C LYS A 40 -12.33 -5.50 -18.87
N ALA A 41 -11.27 -4.94 -19.43
CA ALA A 41 -11.35 -4.12 -20.65
C ALA A 41 -11.39 -4.91 -21.95
N GLY A 42 -11.04 -6.20 -21.93
CA GLY A 42 -11.02 -7.04 -23.13
C GLY A 42 -9.84 -6.74 -24.06
N GLY A 43 -8.77 -6.09 -23.58
CA GLY A 43 -7.59 -5.78 -24.38
C GLY A 43 -6.74 -4.63 -23.82
N VAL A 44 -5.66 -4.31 -24.54
CA VAL A 44 -4.74 -3.21 -24.22
C VAL A 44 -4.69 -2.26 -25.42
N ARG A 45 -4.66 -0.96 -25.15
CA ARG A 45 -4.64 0.15 -26.09
C ARG A 45 -3.38 1.02 -25.84
N PRO A 46 -2.95 1.82 -26.82
CA PRO A 46 -1.86 2.79 -26.62
C PRO A 46 -2.19 3.73 -25.45
N VAL A 47 -1.22 3.94 -24.57
CA VAL A 47 -1.39 4.76 -23.37
C VAL A 47 -1.05 6.22 -23.67
N GLU A 48 -2.03 7.10 -23.54
CA GLU A 48 -1.80 8.55 -23.49
C GLU A 48 -2.08 9.03 -22.07
N CYS A 49 -1.03 9.16 -21.26
CA CYS A 49 -1.15 9.64 -19.88
C CYS A 49 -1.17 11.16 -19.84
N GLU A 50 -2.13 11.71 -19.09
CA GLU A 50 -2.21 13.14 -18.83
C GLU A 50 -1.19 13.52 -17.74
N TRP A 51 -0.19 14.32 -18.11
CA TRP A 51 0.89 14.81 -17.24
C TRP A 51 0.60 16.20 -16.64
N THR A 52 -0.67 16.63 -16.62
CA THR A 52 -1.05 17.92 -16.08
C THR A 52 -1.11 17.86 -14.55
N PHE A 53 -0.28 18.66 -13.88
CA PHE A 53 -0.28 18.80 -12.43
C PHE A 53 -0.72 20.20 -12.06
N SER A 54 -1.97 20.34 -11.61
CA SER A 54 -2.45 21.59 -11.01
C SER A 54 -2.78 21.37 -9.54
N ALA A 55 -2.46 22.34 -8.68
CA ALA A 55 -2.71 22.23 -7.25
C ALA A 55 -4.20 22.03 -6.94
N ALA A 56 -5.10 22.66 -7.69
CA ALA A 56 -6.55 22.49 -7.54
C ALA A 56 -6.99 21.06 -7.91
N LEU A 57 -6.43 20.48 -8.99
CA LEU A 57 -6.71 19.11 -9.40
C LEU A 57 -6.12 18.09 -8.42
N ALA A 58 -4.97 18.38 -7.81
CA ALA A 58 -4.34 17.54 -6.80
C ALA A 58 -5.16 17.50 -5.50
N VAL A 59 -5.66 18.66 -5.03
CA VAL A 59 -6.55 18.73 -3.86
C VAL A 59 -7.86 18.00 -4.12
N TYR A 60 -8.42 18.13 -5.32
CA TYR A 60 -9.62 17.38 -5.70
C TYR A 60 -9.36 15.86 -5.73
N SER A 61 -8.20 15.43 -6.26
CA SER A 61 -7.81 14.02 -6.31
C SER A 61 -7.58 13.42 -4.91
N LEU A 62 -7.15 14.22 -3.92
CA LEU A 62 -7.07 13.79 -2.51
C LEU A 62 -8.43 13.42 -1.89
N LEU A 63 -9.55 13.86 -2.47
CA LEU A 63 -10.89 13.43 -2.05
C LEU A 63 -11.23 12.02 -2.55
N ASN A 64 -10.37 11.42 -3.38
CA ASN A 64 -10.49 10.02 -3.75
C ASN A 64 -10.06 9.12 -2.57
N ILE A 65 -11.01 8.92 -1.66
CA ILE A 65 -10.83 8.13 -0.43
C ILE A 65 -10.44 6.68 -0.76
N GLN A 66 -10.86 6.15 -1.91
CA GLN A 66 -10.55 4.76 -2.30
C GLN A 66 -9.05 4.57 -2.52
N HIS A 67 -8.41 5.43 -3.31
CA HIS A 67 -6.95 5.39 -3.51
C HIS A 67 -6.20 5.61 -2.20
N THR A 68 -6.58 6.65 -1.46
CA THR A 68 -5.92 7.00 -0.19
C THR A 68 -6.01 5.84 0.82
N ALA A 69 -7.20 5.26 1.03
CA ALA A 69 -7.38 4.15 1.97
C ALA A 69 -6.71 2.86 1.48
N GLY A 70 -6.81 2.56 0.18
CA GLY A 70 -6.18 1.40 -0.45
C GLY A 70 -4.66 1.43 -0.28
N PHE A 71 -4.02 2.55 -0.58
CA PHE A 71 -2.58 2.71 -0.44
C PHE A 71 -2.11 2.80 1.01
N ALA A 72 -2.93 3.31 1.93
CA ALA A 72 -2.63 3.24 3.35
C ALA A 72 -2.57 1.79 3.85
N ILE A 73 -3.53 0.95 3.46
CA ILE A 73 -3.56 -0.48 3.78
C ILE A 73 -2.37 -1.18 3.11
N PHE A 74 -2.15 -0.92 1.83
CA PHE A 74 -1.04 -1.49 1.08
C PHE A 74 0.29 -1.17 1.76
N PHE A 75 0.53 0.08 2.13
CA PHE A 75 1.74 0.49 2.85
C PHE A 75 1.93 -0.28 4.16
N MET A 76 0.88 -0.41 4.98
CA MET A 76 0.95 -1.15 6.24
C MET A 76 1.31 -2.62 6.02
N LEU A 77 0.75 -3.24 4.97
CA LEU A 77 1.09 -4.61 4.56
C LEU A 77 2.55 -4.69 4.10
N SER A 78 2.99 -3.79 3.23
CA SER A 78 4.37 -3.70 2.73
C SER A 78 5.37 -3.65 3.88
N VAL A 79 5.13 -2.79 4.89
CA VAL A 79 6.00 -2.70 6.06
C VAL A 79 5.98 -3.99 6.89
N ALA A 80 4.81 -4.62 7.04
CA ALA A 80 4.69 -5.88 7.78
C ALA A 80 5.48 -7.03 7.13
N GLN A 81 5.63 -7.02 5.80
CA GLN A 81 6.42 -8.04 5.09
C GLN A 81 7.93 -7.88 5.26
N LEU A 82 8.40 -6.71 5.73
CA LEU A 82 9.82 -6.33 5.83
C LEU A 82 10.35 -6.21 7.29
N PRO A 83 10.14 -7.19 8.18
CA PRO A 83 10.47 -7.07 9.61
C PRO A 83 11.97 -7.02 9.93
N LYS A 84 12.85 -7.44 9.01
CA LYS A 84 14.32 -7.48 9.20
C LYS A 84 15.08 -6.63 8.18
N VAL A 85 14.37 -5.86 7.36
CA VAL A 85 14.98 -5.07 6.27
C VAL A 85 15.27 -3.67 6.78
N LYS A 86 16.53 -3.22 6.62
CA LYS A 86 16.91 -1.82 6.90
C LYS A 86 16.10 -0.91 5.96
N HIS A 87 15.62 0.21 6.49
CA HIS A 87 14.77 1.15 5.74
C HIS A 87 13.46 0.54 5.20
N ALA A 88 12.85 -0.41 5.91
CA ALA A 88 11.56 -1.03 5.52
C ALA A 88 10.45 0.00 5.17
N ILE A 89 10.42 1.15 5.85
CA ILE A 89 9.50 2.25 5.55
C ILE A 89 9.76 2.84 4.17
N ALA A 90 11.03 3.13 3.83
CA ALA A 90 11.38 3.68 2.52
C ALA A 90 11.10 2.69 1.38
N TRP A 91 11.42 1.40 1.57
CA TRP A 91 11.07 0.35 0.62
C TRP A 91 9.55 0.21 0.44
N SER A 92 8.77 0.43 1.50
CA SER A 92 7.31 0.39 1.43
C SER A 92 6.74 1.60 0.68
N PHE A 93 7.34 2.78 0.85
CA PHE A 93 7.00 3.94 0.02
C PHE A 93 7.32 3.69 -1.45
N LEU A 94 8.49 3.14 -1.75
CA LEU A 94 8.86 2.79 -3.12
C LEU A 94 7.89 1.77 -3.72
N ALA A 95 7.48 0.75 -2.94
CA ALA A 95 6.48 -0.22 -3.39
C ALA A 95 5.12 0.45 -3.68
N CYS A 96 4.64 1.34 -2.81
CA CYS A 96 3.43 2.12 -3.06
C CYS A 96 3.58 2.96 -4.34
N PHE A 97 4.71 3.63 -4.54
CA PHE A 97 4.94 4.48 -5.71
C PHE A 97 4.91 3.67 -7.00
N VAL A 98 5.65 2.55 -7.04
CA VAL A 98 5.69 1.66 -8.20
C VAL A 98 4.32 1.07 -8.48
N MET A 99 3.58 0.63 -7.45
CA MET A 99 2.25 0.08 -7.65
C MET A 99 1.23 1.12 -8.12
N GLY A 100 1.22 2.33 -7.56
CA GLY A 100 0.34 3.42 -8.03
C GLY A 100 0.63 3.78 -9.48
N PHE A 101 1.91 3.88 -9.82
CA PHE A 101 2.34 4.12 -11.20
C PHE A 101 1.86 3.02 -12.17
N LEU A 102 1.98 1.75 -11.76
CA LEU A 102 1.51 0.63 -12.57
C LEU A 102 -0.01 0.57 -12.70
N VAL A 103 -0.75 0.95 -11.66
CA VAL A 103 -2.22 1.02 -11.70
C VAL A 103 -2.66 2.08 -12.70
N GLU A 104 -2.10 3.29 -12.65
CA GLU A 104 -2.43 4.37 -13.61
C GLU A 104 -2.13 3.98 -15.06
N ILE A 105 -0.97 3.35 -15.30
CA ILE A 105 -0.64 2.82 -16.62
C ILE A 105 -1.63 1.73 -17.03
N ALA A 106 -1.97 0.80 -16.14
CA ALA A 106 -2.90 -0.28 -16.46
C ALA A 106 -4.29 0.27 -16.77
N GLU A 107 -4.76 1.27 -16.05
CA GLU A 107 -6.04 1.93 -16.30
C GLU A 107 -6.06 2.67 -17.64
N GLY A 108 -5.01 3.42 -17.95
CA GLY A 108 -4.86 4.08 -19.26
C GLY A 108 -4.74 3.11 -20.42
N ALA A 109 -3.93 2.06 -20.25
CA ALA A 109 -3.72 1.04 -21.26
C ALA A 109 -4.99 0.23 -21.53
N THR A 110 -5.92 0.18 -20.58
CA THR A 110 -7.18 -0.56 -20.74
C THR A 110 -8.34 0.34 -21.11
N GLY A 111 -8.15 1.66 -21.09
CA GLY A 111 -9.18 2.65 -21.41
C GLY A 111 -10.38 2.62 -20.46
N ILE A 112 -10.25 1.96 -19.30
CA ILE A 112 -11.28 1.89 -18.25
C ILE A 112 -11.42 3.26 -17.60
N HIS A 113 -10.29 3.92 -17.37
CA HIS A 113 -10.19 5.28 -16.86
C HIS A 113 -9.14 6.06 -17.65
N HIS A 114 -9.13 7.38 -17.49
CA HIS A 114 -8.08 8.22 -18.07
C HIS A 114 -6.81 8.06 -17.23
N CYS A 115 -5.67 7.68 -17.83
CA CYS A 115 -4.40 7.68 -17.13
C CYS A 115 -4.06 9.10 -16.69
N ARG A 116 -4.07 9.35 -15.39
CA ARG A 116 -3.88 10.67 -14.81
C ARG A 116 -2.76 10.55 -13.79
N MET A 117 -1.57 10.96 -14.19
CA MET A 117 -0.38 10.85 -13.33
C MET A 117 -0.50 11.61 -11.99
N ARG A 118 -1.44 12.55 -11.89
CA ARG A 118 -1.81 13.23 -10.65
C ARG A 118 -2.45 12.32 -9.60
N ASP A 119 -3.02 11.18 -9.97
CA ASP A 119 -3.65 10.24 -9.04
C ASP A 119 -2.59 9.43 -8.26
N LEU A 120 -1.31 9.59 -8.61
CA LEU A 120 -0.18 9.19 -7.76
C LEU A 120 -0.09 10.01 -6.46
N ILE A 121 -0.70 11.20 -6.40
CA ILE A 121 -0.73 12.06 -5.21
C ILE A 121 -1.58 11.44 -4.09
N PRO A 122 -2.86 11.07 -4.29
CA PRO A 122 -3.63 10.37 -3.26
C PRO A 122 -3.03 9.01 -2.89
N ASP A 123 -2.35 8.31 -3.80
CA ASP A 123 -1.62 7.08 -3.47
C ASP A 123 -0.50 7.33 -2.44
N MET A 124 0.31 8.38 -2.66
CA MET A 124 1.37 8.75 -1.73
C MET A 124 0.82 9.35 -0.43
N ALA A 125 -0.28 10.09 -0.49
CA ALA A 125 -0.99 10.56 0.69
C ALA A 125 -1.48 9.38 1.55
N GLY A 126 -2.04 8.35 0.91
CA GLY A 126 -2.41 7.09 1.54
C GLY A 126 -1.21 6.41 2.22
N ALA A 127 -0.08 6.32 1.52
CA ALA A 127 1.16 5.77 2.08
C ALA A 127 1.64 6.56 3.32
N CYS A 128 1.56 7.89 3.30
CA CYS A 128 1.86 8.73 4.46
C CYS A 128 0.93 8.44 5.66
N VAL A 129 -0.38 8.31 5.43
CA VAL A 129 -1.34 7.92 6.48
C VAL A 129 -0.99 6.54 7.05
N GLY A 130 -0.65 5.58 6.19
CA GLY A 130 -0.17 4.26 6.60
C GLY A 130 1.11 4.33 7.44
N ALA A 131 2.06 5.18 7.06
CA ALA A 131 3.31 5.39 7.78
C ALA A 131 3.08 5.97 9.18
N ILE A 132 2.27 7.02 9.29
CA ILE A 132 1.89 7.62 10.57
C ILE A 132 1.25 6.56 11.47
N THR A 133 0.33 5.76 10.93
CA THR A 133 -0.33 4.68 11.68
C THR A 133 0.68 3.66 12.21
N VAL A 134 1.63 3.21 11.38
CA VAL A 134 2.69 2.27 11.79
C VAL A 134 3.57 2.87 12.89
N LEU A 135 3.97 4.13 12.77
CA LEU A 135 4.82 4.81 13.75
C LEU A 135 4.11 4.94 15.10
N ILE A 136 2.83 5.34 15.10
CA ILE A 136 2.01 5.42 16.31
C ILE A 136 1.90 4.05 16.98
N VAL A 137 1.55 3.00 16.23
CA VAL A 137 1.41 1.64 16.78
C VAL A 137 2.73 1.14 17.38
N ARG A 138 3.86 1.36 16.69
CA ARG A 138 5.19 0.99 17.21
C ARG A 138 5.52 1.73 18.50
N ARG A 139 5.20 3.03 18.57
CA ARG A 139 5.42 3.84 19.77
C ARG A 139 4.58 3.35 20.94
N LEU A 140 3.29 3.11 20.73
CA LEU A 140 2.38 2.61 21.76
C LEU A 140 2.79 1.22 22.27
N ALA A 141 3.22 0.32 21.37
CA ALA A 141 3.73 -0.99 21.76
C ALA A 141 4.99 -0.87 22.64
N ALA A 142 5.92 0.01 22.28
CA ALA A 142 7.15 0.24 23.05
C ALA A 142 6.87 0.83 24.45
N LEU A 143 5.89 1.74 24.56
CA LEU A 143 5.47 2.28 25.87
C LEU A 143 4.86 1.20 26.76
N ARG A 144 4.01 0.34 26.19
CA ARG A 144 3.39 -0.78 26.93
C ARG A 144 4.42 -1.77 27.46
N THR A 145 5.45 -2.09 26.68
CA THR A 145 6.52 -3.00 27.13
C THR A 145 7.37 -2.42 28.25
N ARG A 146 7.56 -1.09 28.30
CA ARG A 146 8.29 -0.44 29.40
C ARG A 146 7.50 -0.50 30.70
N ALA A 147 6.23 -0.12 30.66
CA ALA A 147 5.35 -0.15 31.84
C ALA A 147 5.19 -1.56 32.44
N GLY A 148 5.21 -2.61 31.62
CA GLY A 148 5.15 -3.99 32.11
C GLY A 148 6.47 -4.56 32.65
N ASN A 149 7.61 -3.90 32.43
CA ASN A 149 8.89 -4.28 33.01
C ASN A 149 9.18 -3.56 34.34
N GLU A 150 8.41 -2.51 34.65
CA GLU A 150 8.51 -1.70 35.88
C GLU A 150 7.48 -2.12 36.94
N ALA A 151 6.59 -3.08 36.63
CA ALA A 151 5.57 -3.65 37.51
C ALA A 151 5.95 -5.09 37.91
#